data_AF-A0A9E3DZ71-F1
#
_entry.id   AF-A0A9E3DZ71-F1
#
_cell.length_a   1.000
_cell.length_b   1.000
_cell.length_c   1.000
_cell.angle_alpha   90.00
_cell.angle_beta   90.00
_cell.angle_gamma   90.00
#
_symmetry.space_group_name_H-M   'P 1'
#
loop_
_entity.id
_entity.type
_entity.pdbx_description
1 polymer ?
#
loop_
_entity_poly.entity_id
_entity_poly.type
_entity_poly.pdbx_seq_one_letter_code
_entity_poly.pdbx_strand_id
1 'polypeptide(L)'
;MRLMPKLSRRARWAVPAAALVVTGGVMAASLIPAAQAAPVLPPRTAAELLAIAAQDSVPPLSGTVTETVSLGLPKLPDTADPTSISSMLTGSHTVGVAYAGPRHFRLALPDALSETDVIADGSTLWLWQSTKNAVTKVTVPRHHDGTVPR
;
A
#
# COMPACT_ATOMS: atom_id res chain seq x y z
N MET A 1 -2.60 -38.55 49.56
CA MET A 1 -3.98 -38.64 49.03
C MET A 1 -4.46 -37.21 48.73
N ARG A 2 -4.47 -36.79 47.46
CA ARG A 2 -4.66 -35.38 47.05
C ARG A 2 -6.17 -35.10 46.95
N LEU A 3 -6.71 -34.18 47.78
CA LEU A 3 -8.12 -33.78 47.72
C LEU A 3 -8.38 -33.04 46.39
N MET A 4 -9.28 -33.56 45.56
CA MET A 4 -9.78 -32.86 44.39
C MET A 4 -10.90 -31.90 44.82
N PRO A 5 -10.82 -30.59 44.53
CA PRO A 5 -11.86 -29.63 44.93
C PRO A 5 -13.13 -29.87 44.11
N LYS A 6 -14.26 -30.13 44.81
CA LYS A 6 -15.60 -30.22 44.21
C LYS A 6 -16.10 -28.82 43.87
N LEU A 7 -15.96 -28.40 42.61
CA LEU A 7 -16.51 -27.12 42.12
C LEU A 7 -18.06 -27.12 42.22
N SER A 8 -18.61 -26.11 42.91
CA SER A 8 -20.05 -25.96 43.14
C SER A 8 -20.80 -25.61 41.84
N ARG A 9 -22.11 -25.92 41.77
CA ARG A 9 -22.94 -25.65 40.56
C ARG A 9 -22.86 -24.20 40.08
N ARG A 10 -22.66 -23.23 40.99
CA ARG A 10 -22.53 -21.81 40.65
C ARG A 10 -21.18 -21.50 39.97
N ALA A 11 -20.10 -22.18 40.36
CA ALA A 11 -18.79 -22.01 39.74
C ALA A 11 -18.75 -22.49 38.28
N ARG A 12 -19.66 -23.41 37.90
CA ARG A 12 -19.78 -23.90 36.51
C ARG A 12 -20.37 -22.87 35.53
N TRP A 13 -21.06 -21.85 36.05
CA TRP A 13 -21.67 -20.80 35.23
C TRP A 13 -20.82 -19.53 35.11
N ALA A 14 -19.74 -19.41 35.90
CA ALA A 14 -18.85 -18.25 35.84
C ALA A 14 -18.12 -18.13 34.49
N VAL A 15 -17.70 -19.27 33.93
CA VAL A 15 -16.97 -19.34 32.66
C VAL A 15 -17.84 -18.89 31.47
N PRO A 16 -19.05 -19.45 31.22
CA PRO A 16 -19.88 -19.00 30.11
C PRO A 16 -20.37 -17.55 30.28
N ALA A 17 -20.62 -17.08 31.51
CA ALA A 17 -21.01 -15.70 31.77
C ALA A 17 -19.88 -14.72 31.41
N ALA A 18 -18.64 -15.02 31.80
CA ALA A 18 -17.49 -14.20 31.44
C ALA A 18 -17.28 -14.16 29.92
N ALA A 19 -17.46 -15.29 29.22
CA ALA A 19 -17.35 -15.35 27.76
C ALA A 19 -18.38 -14.47 27.04
N LEU A 20 -19.64 -14.43 27.52
CA LEU A 20 -20.68 -13.56 26.96
C LEU A 20 -20.36 -12.08 27.14
N VAL A 21 -19.83 -11.69 28.32
CA VAL A 21 -19.47 -10.29 28.59
C VAL A 21 -18.33 -9.83 27.68
N VAL A 22 -17.29 -10.65 27.52
CA VAL A 22 -16.16 -10.33 26.63
C VAL A 22 -16.64 -10.20 25.18
N THR A 23 -17.47 -11.13 24.71
CA THR A 23 -17.97 -11.11 23.31
C THR A 23 -18.89 -9.91 23.05
N GLY A 24 -19.78 -9.58 23.99
CA GLY A 24 -20.64 -8.40 23.89
C GLY A 24 -19.87 -7.08 23.91
N GLY A 25 -18.80 -6.99 24.72
CA GLY A 25 -17.94 -5.80 24.78
C GLY A 25 -17.20 -5.53 23.47
N VAL A 26 -16.72 -6.56 22.78
CA VAL A 26 -16.03 -6.43 21.48
C VAL A 26 -16.99 -5.96 20.38
N MET A 27 -18.23 -6.45 20.38
CA MET A 27 -19.27 -6.03 19.42
C MET A 27 -19.69 -4.57 19.64
N ALA A 28 -19.76 -4.11 20.89
CA ALA A 28 -20.06 -2.70 21.18
C ALA A 28 -18.91 -1.76 20.77
N ALA A 29 -17.65 -2.21 20.89
CA ALA A 29 -16.47 -1.43 20.52
C ALA A 29 -16.23 -1.33 19.00
N SER A 30 -16.90 -2.15 18.19
CA SER A 30 -16.76 -2.19 16.72
C SER A 30 -17.85 -1.41 15.98
N LEU A 31 -18.67 -0.62 16.69
CA LEU A 31 -19.56 0.36 16.07
C LEU A 31 -18.72 1.50 15.47
N ILE A 32 -18.31 1.32 14.22
CA ILE A 32 -17.72 2.38 13.39
C ILE A 32 -18.81 3.45 13.23
N PRO A 33 -18.58 4.70 13.67
CA PRO A 33 -19.54 5.77 13.41
C PRO A 33 -19.76 5.89 11.90
N ALA A 34 -21.03 5.85 11.48
CA ALA A 34 -21.41 6.05 10.09
C ALA A 34 -20.80 7.35 9.59
N ALA A 35 -20.15 7.30 8.42
CA ALA A 35 -19.42 8.40 7.81
C ALA A 35 -20.24 9.70 7.86
N GLN A 36 -19.75 10.68 8.64
CA GLN A 36 -20.30 12.02 8.64
C GLN A 36 -20.27 12.55 7.21
N ALA A 37 -21.40 13.11 6.78
CA ALA A 37 -21.60 13.72 5.46
C ALA A 37 -20.39 14.57 5.06
N ALA A 38 -19.99 14.46 3.79
CA ALA A 38 -18.81 15.12 3.23
C ALA A 38 -18.73 16.57 3.74
N PRO A 39 -17.65 16.95 4.44
CA PRO A 39 -17.49 18.31 4.96
C PRO A 39 -17.73 19.32 3.84
N VAL A 40 -18.49 20.38 4.11
CA VAL A 40 -18.63 21.49 3.16
C VAL A 40 -17.25 22.14 3.04
N LEU A 41 -16.53 21.78 1.98
CA LEU A 41 -15.22 22.38 1.69
C LEU A 41 -15.42 23.85 1.32
N PRO A 42 -14.61 24.76 1.88
CA PRO A 42 -14.55 26.14 1.39
C PRO A 42 -14.29 26.13 -0.12
N PRO A 43 -14.89 27.04 -0.90
CA PRO A 43 -14.58 27.17 -2.31
C PRO A 43 -13.10 27.53 -2.46
N ARG A 44 -12.30 26.62 -3.02
CA ARG A 44 -10.88 26.82 -3.34
C ARG A 44 -10.72 26.85 -4.85
N THR A 45 -9.84 27.70 -5.35
CA THR A 45 -9.49 27.70 -6.77
C THR A 45 -8.56 26.53 -7.10
N ALA A 46 -8.54 26.07 -8.36
CA ALA A 46 -7.63 24.99 -8.79
C ALA A 46 -6.15 25.32 -8.53
N ALA A 47 -5.77 26.59 -8.70
CA ALA A 47 -4.42 27.09 -8.41
C ALA A 47 -4.08 26.98 -6.92
N GLU A 48 -5.05 27.28 -6.05
CA GLU A 48 -4.88 27.20 -4.61
C GLU A 48 -4.79 25.75 -4.12
N LEU A 49 -5.52 24.82 -4.74
CA LEU A 49 -5.39 23.38 -4.46
C LEU A 49 -4.01 22.84 -4.87
N LEU A 50 -3.51 23.26 -6.04
CA LEU A 50 -2.17 22.88 -6.47
C LEU A 50 -1.10 23.45 -5.53
N ALA A 51 -1.26 24.70 -5.09
CA ALA A 51 -0.36 25.33 -4.14
C ALA A 51 -0.35 24.62 -2.78
N ILE A 52 -1.49 24.15 -2.30
CA ILE A 52 -1.59 23.37 -1.05
C ILE A 52 -0.92 21.99 -1.23
N ALA A 53 -1.22 21.28 -2.32
CA ALA A 53 -0.64 19.97 -2.60
C ALA A 53 0.89 20.02 -2.78
N ALA A 54 1.42 21.11 -3.34
CA ALA A 54 2.85 21.30 -3.55
C ALA A 54 3.63 21.66 -2.28
N GLN A 55 2.96 22.18 -1.24
CA GLN A 55 3.62 22.57 0.01
C GLN A 55 3.84 21.39 0.94
N ASP A 56 3.08 20.31 0.80
CA ASP A 56 3.13 19.19 1.74
C ASP A 56 4.20 18.17 1.35
N SER A 57 5.11 17.90 2.28
CA SER A 57 6.04 16.79 2.15
C SER A 57 5.33 15.48 2.44
N VAL A 58 5.40 14.52 1.54
CA VAL A 58 4.79 13.20 1.73
C VAL A 58 5.54 12.46 2.86
N PRO A 59 4.86 12.06 3.95
CA PRO A 59 5.49 11.27 5.00
C PRO A 59 5.81 9.85 4.49
N PRO A 60 6.73 9.12 5.16
CA PRO A 60 6.95 7.73 4.84
C PRO A 60 5.65 6.93 4.91
N LEU A 61 5.39 6.12 3.89
CA LEU A 61 4.17 5.33 3.76
C LEU A 61 4.45 3.99 3.10
N SER A 62 3.57 3.02 3.33
CA SER A 62 3.53 1.78 2.57
C SER A 62 2.08 1.39 2.31
N GLY A 63 1.84 0.74 1.19
CA GLY A 63 0.50 0.32 0.80
C GLY A 63 0.47 -0.29 -0.60
N THR A 64 -0.74 -0.44 -1.12
CA THR A 64 -0.97 -1.02 -2.43
C THR A 64 -1.72 -0.02 -3.29
N VAL A 65 -1.25 0.20 -4.52
CA VAL A 65 -1.88 1.04 -5.53
C VAL A 65 -2.46 0.13 -6.60
N THR A 66 -3.75 0.27 -6.86
CA THR A 66 -4.39 -0.38 -8.01
C THR A 66 -4.58 0.65 -9.11
N GLU A 67 -3.91 0.45 -10.22
CA GLU A 67 -4.07 1.24 -11.44
C GLU A 67 -5.09 0.55 -12.34
N THR A 68 -6.03 1.30 -12.91
CA THR A 68 -6.97 0.78 -13.90
C THR A 68 -6.99 1.71 -15.10
N VAL A 69 -6.57 1.19 -16.24
CA VAL A 69 -6.43 1.94 -17.49
C VAL A 69 -7.49 1.48 -18.49
N SER A 70 -8.38 2.40 -18.83
CA SER A 70 -9.55 2.16 -19.70
C SER A 70 -9.46 2.98 -20.99
N LEU A 71 -8.44 2.71 -21.81
CA LEU A 71 -8.19 3.44 -23.06
C LEU A 71 -8.97 2.89 -24.27
N GLY A 72 -9.88 1.93 -24.07
CA GLY A 72 -10.60 1.26 -25.16
C GLY A 72 -9.70 0.38 -26.04
N LEU A 73 -8.44 0.19 -25.65
CA LEU A 73 -7.48 -0.67 -26.32
C LEU A 73 -7.77 -2.15 -25.96
N PRO A 74 -7.65 -3.08 -26.92
CA PRO A 74 -7.75 -4.50 -26.61
C PRO A 74 -6.63 -4.90 -25.64
N LYS A 75 -6.97 -5.79 -24.69
CA LYS A 75 -5.97 -6.35 -23.78
C LYS A 75 -4.91 -7.07 -24.61
N LEU A 76 -3.65 -6.67 -24.44
CA LEU A 76 -2.54 -7.38 -25.04
C LEU A 76 -2.38 -8.73 -24.33
N PRO A 77 -1.99 -9.80 -25.03
CA PRO A 77 -1.75 -11.09 -24.39
C PRO A 77 -0.64 -10.96 -23.32
N ASP A 78 -0.78 -11.68 -22.21
CA ASP A 78 0.19 -11.73 -21.08
C ASP A 78 1.58 -12.29 -21.48
N THR A 79 1.85 -12.49 -22.77
CA THR A 79 3.17 -12.85 -23.30
C THR A 79 4.08 -11.65 -23.51
N ALA A 80 3.56 -10.42 -23.43
CA ALA A 80 4.39 -9.23 -23.24
C ALA A 80 4.99 -9.26 -21.83
N ASP A 81 6.25 -8.87 -21.67
CA ASP A 81 6.89 -8.72 -20.37
C ASP A 81 5.93 -7.97 -19.43
N PRO A 82 5.50 -8.56 -18.29
CA PRO A 82 4.49 -7.96 -17.41
C PRO A 82 4.93 -6.60 -16.88
N THR A 83 6.23 -6.32 -16.92
CA THR A 83 6.86 -5.05 -16.54
C THR A 83 6.99 -4.05 -17.70
N SER A 84 6.52 -4.41 -18.90
CA SER A 84 6.55 -3.54 -20.05
C SER A 84 5.59 -2.35 -19.86
N ILE A 85 5.99 -1.18 -20.34
CA ILE A 85 5.14 0.02 -20.29
C ILE A 85 3.83 -0.23 -21.05
N SER A 86 3.88 -1.01 -22.13
CA SER A 86 2.70 -1.38 -22.92
C SER A 86 1.67 -2.21 -22.16
N SER A 87 2.10 -3.16 -21.31
CA SER A 87 1.16 -3.95 -20.50
C SER A 87 0.48 -3.08 -19.45
N MET A 88 1.21 -2.14 -18.81
CA MET A 88 0.66 -1.20 -17.83
C MET A 88 -0.44 -0.28 -18.39
N LEU A 89 -0.36 0.08 -19.68
CA LEU A 89 -1.33 0.93 -20.36
C LEU A 89 -2.65 0.24 -20.70
N THR A 90 -2.80 -1.05 -20.40
CA THR A 90 -4.03 -1.79 -20.66
C THR A 90 -4.43 -2.62 -19.44
N GLY A 91 -5.69 -2.53 -18.99
CA GLY A 91 -6.20 -3.39 -17.92
C GLY A 91 -6.02 -2.83 -16.51
N SER A 92 -5.93 -3.72 -15.52
CA SER A 92 -5.81 -3.37 -14.10
C SER A 92 -4.56 -3.99 -13.51
N HIS A 93 -3.76 -3.17 -12.84
CA HIS A 93 -2.45 -3.52 -12.31
C HIS A 93 -2.38 -3.19 -10.84
N THR A 94 -1.77 -4.06 -10.05
CA THR A 94 -1.63 -3.86 -8.61
C THR A 94 -0.14 -3.73 -8.29
N VAL A 95 0.23 -2.61 -7.66
CA VAL A 95 1.61 -2.28 -7.33
C VAL A 95 1.72 -2.07 -5.83
N GLY A 96 2.60 -2.82 -5.17
CA GLY A 96 3.01 -2.54 -3.80
C GLY A 96 3.95 -1.34 -3.78
N VAL A 97 3.70 -0.36 -2.92
CA VAL A 97 4.50 0.85 -2.78
C VAL A 97 5.00 0.97 -1.35
N ALA A 98 6.29 1.19 -1.18
CA ALA A 98 6.88 1.65 0.07
C ALA A 98 7.72 2.89 -0.22
N TYR A 99 7.38 4.01 0.39
CA TYR A 99 8.03 5.30 0.20
C TYR A 99 8.58 5.78 1.52
N ALA A 100 9.87 6.13 1.56
CA ALA A 100 10.53 6.75 2.71
C ALA A 100 11.06 8.16 2.39
N GLY A 101 11.23 8.47 1.10
CA GLY A 101 11.63 9.80 0.63
C GLY A 101 11.98 9.80 -0.85
N PRO A 102 12.37 10.97 -1.41
CA PRO A 102 12.61 11.14 -2.85
C PRO A 102 13.67 10.21 -3.46
N ARG A 103 14.54 9.63 -2.64
CA ARG A 103 15.63 8.74 -3.05
C ARG A 103 15.58 7.36 -2.39
N HIS A 104 14.53 7.08 -1.62
CA HIS A 104 14.36 5.85 -0.87
C HIS A 104 12.91 5.37 -1.04
N PHE A 105 12.70 4.50 -2.02
CA PHE A 105 11.39 3.91 -2.29
C PHE A 105 11.52 2.51 -2.91
N ARG A 106 10.47 1.71 -2.79
CA ARG A 106 10.32 0.40 -3.41
C ARG A 106 8.96 0.33 -4.10
N LEU A 107 8.97 -0.18 -5.33
CA LEU A 107 7.79 -0.55 -6.09
C LEU A 107 7.88 -2.06 -6.33
N ALA A 108 6.86 -2.80 -5.89
CA ALA A 108 6.76 -4.24 -6.05
C ALA A 108 5.61 -4.55 -7.02
N LEU A 109 5.93 -5.25 -8.11
CA LEU A 109 4.99 -5.62 -9.16
C LEU A 109 4.82 -7.14 -9.14
N PRO A 110 3.89 -7.66 -8.32
CA PRO A 110 3.56 -9.07 -8.32
C PRO A 110 2.76 -9.43 -9.57
N ASP A 111 3.07 -10.59 -10.13
CA ASP A 111 2.36 -11.26 -11.21
C ASP A 111 1.97 -12.68 -10.74
N ALA A 112 1.15 -13.40 -11.50
CA ALA A 112 0.58 -14.69 -11.10
C ALA A 112 1.64 -15.73 -10.71
N LEU A 113 2.81 -15.70 -11.36
CA LEU A 113 3.92 -16.64 -11.16
C LEU A 113 5.28 -15.95 -11.02
N SER A 114 5.31 -14.63 -10.95
CA SER A 114 6.56 -13.87 -10.87
C SER A 114 6.40 -12.57 -10.07
N GLU A 115 7.51 -11.92 -9.77
CA GLU A 115 7.52 -10.63 -9.11
C GLU A 115 8.71 -9.83 -9.65
N THR A 116 8.48 -8.54 -9.88
CA THR A 116 9.53 -7.60 -10.21
C THR A 116 9.54 -6.45 -9.23
N ASP A 117 10.71 -6.18 -8.67
CA ASP A 117 10.90 -5.11 -7.70
C ASP A 117 11.85 -4.04 -8.22
N VAL A 118 11.42 -2.78 -8.11
CA VAL A 118 12.26 -1.61 -8.34
C VAL A 118 12.51 -0.93 -7.01
N ILE A 119 13.77 -0.85 -6.61
CA ILE A 119 14.19 -0.25 -5.34
C ILE A 119 15.15 0.90 -5.64
N ALA A 120 14.77 2.11 -5.25
CA ALA A 120 15.67 3.25 -5.24
C ALA A 120 16.27 3.40 -3.85
N ASP A 121 17.60 3.44 -3.78
CA ASP A 121 18.37 3.68 -2.57
C ASP A 121 19.52 4.66 -2.84
N GLY A 122 19.29 5.93 -2.50
CA GLY A 122 20.25 7.00 -2.71
C GLY A 122 20.52 7.25 -4.20
N SER A 123 21.72 6.89 -4.67
CA SER A 123 22.14 7.02 -6.08
C SER A 123 22.10 5.70 -6.85
N THR A 124 21.49 4.68 -6.25
CA THR A 124 21.43 3.35 -6.84
C THR A 124 19.98 2.96 -7.05
N LEU A 125 19.68 2.48 -8.27
CA LEU A 125 18.46 1.77 -8.58
C LEU A 125 18.78 0.28 -8.65
N TRP A 126 18.00 -0.53 -7.96
CA TRP A 126 18.06 -1.98 -8.03
C TRP A 126 16.78 -2.48 -8.70
N LEU A 127 16.96 -3.39 -9.64
CA LEU A 127 15.88 -4.12 -10.28
C LEU A 127 16.06 -5.60 -9.98
N TRP A 128 15.13 -6.19 -9.25
CA TRP A 128 15.10 -7.64 -9.02
C TRP A 128 13.96 -8.27 -9.82
N GLN A 129 14.26 -9.40 -10.45
CA GLN A 129 13.29 -10.18 -11.22
C GLN A 129 13.33 -11.63 -10.76
N SER A 130 12.22 -12.12 -10.22
CA SER A 130 12.15 -13.49 -9.70
C SER A 130 12.24 -14.54 -10.81
N THR A 131 11.63 -14.30 -11.97
CA THR A 131 11.66 -15.19 -13.15
C THR A 131 13.09 -15.50 -13.60
N LYS A 132 13.96 -14.49 -13.58
CA LYS A 132 15.38 -14.64 -13.97
C LYS A 132 16.29 -14.94 -12.78
N ASN A 133 15.76 -14.88 -11.56
CA ASN A 133 16.51 -14.86 -10.31
C ASN A 133 17.73 -13.92 -10.39
N ALA A 134 17.49 -12.70 -10.88
CA ALA A 134 18.56 -11.77 -11.25
C ALA A 134 18.35 -10.41 -10.56
N VAL A 135 19.46 -9.79 -10.20
CA VAL A 135 19.51 -8.43 -9.67
C VAL A 135 20.32 -7.56 -10.63
N THR A 136 19.72 -6.48 -11.12
CA THR A 136 20.40 -5.46 -11.92
C THR A 136 20.61 -4.23 -11.06
N LYS A 137 21.85 -3.72 -11.02
CA LYS A 137 22.21 -2.50 -10.32
C LYS A 137 22.49 -1.40 -11.33
N VAL A 138 21.83 -0.27 -11.21
CA VAL A 138 22.06 0.92 -12.03
C VAL A 138 22.44 2.09 -11.13
N THR A 139 23.56 2.75 -11.42
CA THR A 139 23.93 4.00 -10.74
C THR A 139 23.31 5.16 -11.49
N VAL A 140 22.45 5.92 -10.81
CA VAL A 140 21.76 7.07 -11.39
C VAL A 140 22.68 8.30 -11.29
N PRO A 141 23.08 8.91 -12.41
CA PRO A 141 23.88 10.14 -12.39
C PRO A 141 23.10 11.25 -11.67
N ARG A 142 23.81 12.12 -10.94
CA ARG A 142 23.18 13.35 -10.44
C ARG A 142 22.80 14.20 -11.64
N HIS A 143 21.55 14.64 -11.70
CA HIS A 143 21.12 15.65 -12.66
C HIS A 143 22.06 16.86 -12.54
N HIS A 144 22.76 17.20 -13.61
CA HIS A 144 23.45 18.48 -13.69
C HIS A 144 22.38 19.53 -13.96
N ASP A 145 22.09 20.38 -13.00
CA ASP A 145 21.35 21.60 -13.26
C ASP A 145 22.18 22.44 -14.22
N GLY A 146 21.80 22.40 -15.50
CA GLY A 146 22.36 23.25 -16.52
C GLY A 146 22.08 24.69 -16.12
N THR A 147 23.11 25.37 -15.60
CA THR A 147 23.09 26.82 -15.47
C THR A 147 23.05 27.38 -16.87
N VAL A 148 21.91 27.97 -17.25
CA VAL A 148 21.80 28.74 -18.49
C VAL A 148 22.72 29.96 -18.34
N PRO A 149 23.78 30.11 -19.15
CA PRO A 149 24.60 31.31 -19.10
C PRO A 149 23.75 32.52 -19.52
N ARG A 150 23.87 33.59 -18.72
CA ARG A 150 23.20 34.88 -18.91
C ARG A 150 23.68 35.61 -20.16
#